data_AF-A0A970YQ86-F1
#
_entry.id   AF-A0A970YQ86-F1
#
_cell.length_a   1.000
_cell.length_b   1.000
_cell.length_c   1.000
_cell.angle_alpha   90.00
_cell.angle_beta   90.00
_cell.angle_gamma   90.00
#
_symmetry.space_group_name_H-M   'P 1'
#
loop_
_entity.id
_entity.type
_entity.pdbx_description
1 polymer ?
#
loop_
_entity_poly.entity_id
_entity_poly.type
_entity_poly.pdbx_seq_one_letter_code
_entity_poly.pdbx_strand_id
1 'polypeptide(L)'
;MKQVVIENPIINSPFMEPQRHYRFSDDGITDEIVDFRRASSYFIPIAKPRKRGPQQKTFDPWTEDRVKENDFINDIRRLVAKWRQGPNPYKGATKTSRRLLEYWTRPDRDRKLFFCQIEALETAIYITEVAKKEGANWIENRLRDENEIANPGLSRMAFKMATGTGKTVVMAMLISWQVLNKLANPRDQRFSDAFLIVTPGITIRDRLRVLMPNDPQNYYRHHDIIPQDMHAELDKAKIVITNFHSFLERERTSAGKLTKSILSQTLYEKDLSQGPKASSPFTETPDQMVR
;
A
#
# COMPACT_ATOMS: atom_id res chain seq x y z
N MET A 1 -0.89 15.43 33.30
CA MET A 1 -0.38 15.80 31.96
C MET A 1 -0.91 17.18 31.67
N LYS A 2 -0.02 18.14 31.37
CA LYS A 2 -0.44 19.49 30.95
C LYS A 2 -1.12 19.33 29.59
N GLN A 3 -2.36 19.79 29.45
CA GLN A 3 -3.06 19.71 28.18
C GLN A 3 -2.36 20.65 27.20
N VAL A 4 -1.66 20.07 26.21
CA VAL A 4 -1.08 20.84 25.12
C VAL A 4 -2.21 21.25 24.19
N VAL A 5 -2.38 22.55 23.99
CA VAL A 5 -3.39 23.11 23.08
C VAL A 5 -2.69 23.52 21.80
N ILE A 6 -2.99 22.83 20.70
CA ILE A 6 -2.52 23.20 19.36
C ILE A 6 -3.63 23.98 18.68
N GLU A 7 -3.47 25.29 18.57
CA GLU A 7 -4.49 26.17 17.99
C GLU A 7 -4.71 25.91 16.49
N ASN A 8 -3.63 25.70 15.74
CA ASN A 8 -3.68 25.37 14.32
C ASN A 8 -2.91 24.08 14.02
N PRO A 9 -3.56 22.92 13.90
CA PRO A 9 -2.88 21.65 13.60
C PRO A 9 -2.31 21.57 12.17
N ILE A 10 -2.67 22.51 11.28
CA ILE A 10 -2.28 22.50 9.86
C ILE A 10 -1.16 23.51 9.62
N ILE A 11 0.07 23.02 9.66
CA ILE A 11 1.30 23.83 9.50
C ILE A 11 2.07 23.57 8.19
N ASN A 12 1.55 22.73 7.29
CA ASN A 12 2.15 22.44 5.99
C ASN A 12 1.11 22.50 4.88
N SER A 13 1.56 22.84 3.66
CA SER A 13 0.76 22.66 2.45
C SER A 13 0.62 21.17 2.11
N PRO A 14 -0.56 20.70 1.68
CA PRO A 14 -0.72 19.31 1.22
C PRO A 14 -0.06 19.06 -0.15
N PHE A 15 0.31 20.11 -0.87
CA PHE A 15 0.86 20.04 -2.23
C PHE A 15 2.39 20.10 -2.29
N MET A 16 3.04 20.49 -1.18
CA MET A 16 4.49 20.60 -1.09
C MET A 16 5.05 19.57 -0.11
N GLU A 17 6.35 19.29 -0.22
CA GLU A 17 7.03 18.47 0.78
C GLU A 17 6.87 19.11 2.17
N PRO A 18 6.44 18.35 3.20
CA PRO A 18 6.28 18.90 4.55
C PRO A 18 7.64 19.38 5.08
N GLN A 19 7.69 20.61 5.57
CA GLN A 19 8.92 21.23 6.09
C GLN A 19 8.89 21.39 7.60
N ARG A 20 7.74 21.21 8.24
CA ARG A 20 7.57 21.42 9.68
C ARG A 20 6.77 20.31 10.32
N HIS A 21 6.99 20.06 11.61
CA HIS A 21 6.13 19.20 12.40
C HIS A 21 6.13 19.61 13.88
N TYR A 22 5.09 19.25 14.60
CA TYR A 22 5.07 19.35 16.06
C TYR A 22 5.97 18.27 16.66
N ARG A 23 6.86 18.66 17.59
CA ARG A 23 7.77 17.73 18.28
C ARG A 23 6.95 16.72 19.08
N PHE A 24 7.45 15.49 19.14
CA PHE A 24 6.92 14.46 20.04
C PHE A 24 7.86 14.34 21.23
N SER A 25 7.30 14.41 22.43
CA SER A 25 7.96 14.10 23.70
C SER A 25 7.54 12.71 24.20
N ASP A 26 8.15 12.25 25.29
CA ASP A 26 7.79 11.00 25.95
C ASP A 26 6.32 10.94 26.40
N ASP A 27 5.72 12.10 26.63
CA ASP A 27 4.33 12.26 27.07
C ASP A 27 3.35 12.55 25.91
N GLY A 28 3.83 12.63 24.66
CA GLY A 28 3.02 12.84 23.47
C GLY A 28 3.42 14.07 22.65
N ILE A 29 2.53 14.50 21.75
CA ILE A 29 2.73 15.66 20.89
C ILE A 29 2.85 16.95 21.73
N THR A 30 3.77 17.82 21.36
CA THR A 30 3.95 19.15 21.97
C THR A 30 3.45 20.25 21.05
N ASP A 31 3.39 21.48 21.54
CA ASP A 31 3.12 22.70 20.77
C ASP A 31 4.37 23.28 20.09
N GLU A 32 5.54 22.69 20.36
CA GLU A 32 6.81 23.10 19.78
C GLU A 32 6.90 22.66 18.31
N ILE A 33 7.12 23.63 17.42
CA ILE A 33 7.32 23.39 16.00
C ILE A 33 8.80 23.17 15.72
N VAL A 34 9.09 22.17 14.90
CA VAL A 34 10.43 21.84 14.43
C VAL A 34 10.49 22.01 12.92
N ASP A 35 11.46 22.79 12.44
CA ASP A 35 11.61 23.19 11.03
C ASP A 35 12.34 22.15 10.17
N PHE A 36 11.89 20.91 10.24
CA PHE A 36 12.22 19.90 9.24
C PHE A 36 11.08 18.87 9.07
N ARG A 37 11.16 18.12 7.96
CA ARG A 37 10.25 17.00 7.70
C ARG A 37 10.41 15.92 8.75
N ARG A 38 9.32 15.57 9.45
CA ARG A 38 9.34 14.50 10.46
C ARG A 38 9.90 13.18 9.89
N ALA A 39 10.93 12.66 10.53
CA ALA A 39 11.47 11.33 10.24
C ALA A 39 10.39 10.25 10.42
N SER A 40 10.49 9.17 9.64
CA SER A 40 9.66 7.99 9.86
C SER A 40 10.15 7.28 11.12
N SER A 41 9.26 6.98 12.06
CA SER A 41 9.56 6.26 13.29
C SER A 41 8.40 5.36 13.72
N TYR A 42 8.73 4.32 14.47
CA TYR A 42 7.77 3.46 15.16
C TYR A 42 7.56 3.97 16.58
N PHE A 43 6.30 4.08 16.99
CA PHE A 43 5.96 4.20 18.39
C PHE A 43 5.75 2.80 18.94
N ILE A 44 6.60 2.36 19.87
CA ILE A 44 6.45 1.06 20.54
C ILE A 44 5.68 1.33 21.84
N PRO A 45 4.37 1.05 21.92
CA PRO A 45 3.63 1.21 23.15
C PRO A 45 4.03 0.12 24.14
N ILE A 46 4.87 0.47 25.12
CA ILE A 46 5.11 -0.39 26.28
C ILE A 46 3.87 -0.30 27.18
N ALA A 47 3.24 -1.44 27.46
CA ALA A 47 2.09 -1.51 28.35
C ALA A 47 2.47 -1.00 29.74
N LYS A 48 1.78 0.03 30.25
CA LYS A 48 2.02 0.53 31.61
C LYS A 48 1.71 -0.59 32.62
N PRO A 49 2.63 -0.94 33.54
CA PRO A 49 2.38 -1.99 34.51
C PRO A 49 1.18 -1.62 35.41
N ARG A 50 0.24 -2.57 35.56
CA ARG A 50 -1.07 -2.38 36.20
C ARG A 50 -1.03 -2.20 37.73
N LYS A 51 0.14 -2.26 38.39
CA LYS A 51 0.26 -2.09 39.85
C LYS A 51 1.47 -1.22 40.19
N ARG A 52 1.21 -0.06 40.81
CA ARG A 52 2.23 0.75 41.50
C ARG A 52 2.18 0.39 42.99
N GLY A 53 3.04 -0.54 43.43
CA GLY A 53 3.27 -0.78 44.86
C GLY A 53 4.14 0.33 45.47
N PRO A 54 4.01 0.65 46.77
CA PRO A 54 4.68 1.80 47.40
C PRO A 54 6.21 1.66 47.58
N GLN A 55 6.84 0.60 47.05
CA GLN A 55 8.23 0.27 47.39
C GLN A 55 9.09 -0.20 46.22
N GLN A 56 8.84 0.30 45.00
CA GLN A 56 9.72 0.07 43.85
C GLN A 56 10.19 1.39 43.26
N LYS A 57 11.14 2.04 43.95
CA LYS A 57 12.07 2.99 43.33
C LYS A 57 13.29 2.19 42.92
N THR A 58 13.83 2.47 41.72
CA THR A 58 14.97 1.83 41.03
C THR A 58 14.67 0.41 40.51
N PHE A 59 14.72 0.08 39.22
CA PHE A 59 15.31 0.68 38.03
C PHE A 59 14.27 0.59 36.90
N ASP A 60 14.05 1.69 36.17
CA ASP A 60 13.35 1.66 34.88
C ASP A 60 14.44 1.81 33.82
N PRO A 61 15.13 0.73 33.41
CA PRO A 61 15.97 0.82 32.22
C PRO A 61 15.02 0.97 31.03
N TRP A 62 15.38 1.80 30.06
CA TRP A 62 14.74 1.94 28.74
C TRP A 62 13.65 3.01 28.58
N THR A 63 14.05 4.28 28.65
CA THR A 63 13.30 5.40 28.04
C THR A 63 13.65 5.65 26.56
N GLU A 64 14.65 4.95 25.98
CA GLU A 64 14.98 5.06 24.54
C GLU A 64 14.06 4.22 23.63
N ASP A 65 13.33 3.24 24.17
CA ASP A 65 12.54 2.27 23.38
C ASP A 65 11.17 2.78 22.89
N ARG A 66 10.79 4.04 23.17
CA ARG A 66 9.45 4.54 22.79
C ARG A 66 9.33 4.94 21.32
N VAL A 67 10.43 5.44 20.73
CA VAL A 67 10.46 5.94 19.36
C VAL A 67 11.70 5.42 18.65
N LYS A 68 11.52 4.39 17.81
CA LYS A 68 12.61 3.88 16.98
C LYS A 68 12.48 4.43 15.57
N GLU A 69 13.50 5.16 15.10
CA GLU A 69 13.53 5.60 13.71
C GLU A 69 13.48 4.42 12.74
N ASN A 70 12.83 4.63 11.61
CA ASN A 70 12.72 3.66 10.54
C ASN A 70 13.74 4.01 9.46
N ASP A 71 14.98 3.57 9.69
CA ASP A 71 16.13 3.84 8.82
C ASP A 71 15.85 3.44 7.38
N PHE A 72 15.28 2.25 7.17
CA PHE A 72 14.90 1.74 5.85
C PHE A 72 14.00 2.72 5.08
N ILE A 73 12.95 3.24 5.72
CA ILE A 73 12.04 4.21 5.07
C ILE A 73 12.70 5.58 4.90
N ASN A 74 13.48 6.02 5.87
CA ASN A 74 14.18 7.31 5.80
C ASN A 74 15.25 7.31 4.70
N ASP A 75 15.97 6.21 4.51
CA ASP A 75 16.93 6.01 3.42
C ASP A 75 16.26 6.04 2.05
N ILE A 76 15.13 5.33 1.88
CA ILE A 76 14.36 5.37 0.63
C ILE A 76 13.91 6.80 0.34
N ARG A 77 13.37 7.51 1.33
CA ARG A 77 12.98 8.92 1.17
C ARG A 77 14.13 9.80 0.73
N ARG A 78 15.32 9.64 1.34
CA ARG A 78 16.53 10.37 0.93
C ARG A 78 16.92 10.10 -0.52
N LEU A 79 16.90 8.82 -0.93
CA LEU A 79 17.23 8.43 -2.31
C LEU A 79 16.22 9.00 -3.31
N VAL A 80 14.92 8.87 -3.03
CA VAL A 80 13.86 9.42 -3.89
C VAL A 80 13.93 10.94 -3.97
N ALA A 81 14.17 11.63 -2.84
CA ALA A 81 14.35 13.08 -2.84
C ALA A 81 15.55 13.50 -3.69
N LYS A 82 16.70 12.84 -3.55
CA LYS A 82 17.90 13.08 -4.38
C LYS A 82 17.64 12.82 -5.86
N TRP A 83 16.89 11.76 -6.18
CA TRP A 83 16.54 11.40 -7.55
C TRP A 83 15.60 12.43 -8.21
N ARG A 84 14.64 12.96 -7.45
CA ARG A 84 13.73 14.04 -7.87
C ARG A 84 14.44 15.39 -8.03
N GLN A 85 15.31 15.76 -7.08
CA GLN A 85 15.93 17.08 -6.99
C GLN A 85 17.30 17.18 -7.66
N GLY A 86 17.81 16.07 -8.20
CA GLY A 86 19.11 16.02 -8.86
C GLY A 86 19.18 16.88 -10.14
N PRO A 87 20.38 17.06 -10.71
CA PRO A 87 20.58 17.90 -11.91
C PRO A 87 19.85 17.39 -13.15
N ASN A 88 19.55 16.08 -13.19
CA ASN A 88 18.68 15.48 -14.19
C ASN A 88 17.57 14.70 -13.45
N PRO A 89 16.46 15.38 -13.09
CA PRO A 89 15.34 14.75 -12.41
C PRO A 89 14.87 13.51 -13.14
N TYR A 90 14.54 12.48 -12.38
CA TYR A 90 13.99 11.23 -12.89
C TYR A 90 14.90 10.42 -13.83
N LYS A 91 16.22 10.64 -13.74
CA LYS A 91 17.21 9.87 -14.50
C LYS A 91 17.04 8.36 -14.27
N GLY A 92 17.06 7.59 -15.36
CA GLY A 92 16.97 6.12 -15.32
C GLY A 92 15.56 5.54 -15.38
N ALA A 93 14.51 6.37 -15.21
CA ALA A 93 13.14 5.97 -15.50
C ALA A 93 12.89 5.84 -17.01
N THR A 94 11.86 5.08 -17.40
CA THR A 94 11.42 5.00 -18.80
C THR A 94 10.91 6.35 -19.29
N LYS A 95 10.84 6.51 -20.62
CA LYS A 95 10.26 7.71 -21.25
C LYS A 95 8.81 7.93 -20.81
N THR A 96 8.02 6.87 -20.71
CA THR A 96 6.62 6.93 -20.27
C THR A 96 6.51 7.37 -18.81
N SER A 97 7.30 6.78 -17.92
CA SER A 97 7.30 7.14 -16.48
C SER A 97 7.73 8.59 -16.28
N ARG A 98 8.76 9.04 -17.01
CA ARG A 98 9.19 10.45 -16.98
C ARG A 98 8.10 11.39 -17.46
N ARG A 99 7.46 11.09 -18.60
CA ARG A 99 6.34 11.89 -19.13
C ARG A 99 5.18 12.00 -18.13
N LEU A 100 4.83 10.91 -17.45
CA LEU A 100 3.80 10.91 -16.42
C LEU A 100 4.19 11.74 -15.19
N LEU A 101 5.43 11.61 -14.71
CA LEU A 101 5.93 12.40 -13.58
C LEU A 101 5.94 13.91 -13.90
N GLU A 102 6.39 14.29 -15.10
CA GLU A 102 6.35 15.67 -15.60
C GLU A 102 4.90 16.17 -15.72
N TYR A 103 3.98 15.33 -16.17
CA TYR A 103 2.54 15.66 -16.23
C TYR A 103 1.94 15.89 -14.84
N TRP A 104 2.20 15.00 -13.89
CA TRP A 104 1.65 15.08 -12.54
C TRP A 104 2.22 16.22 -11.70
N THR A 105 3.41 16.70 -12.04
CA THR A 105 4.10 17.78 -11.31
C THR A 105 4.01 19.14 -12.00
N ARG A 106 3.27 19.23 -13.11
CA ARG A 106 3.08 20.49 -13.85
C ARG A 106 2.48 21.59 -12.96
N PRO A 107 3.08 22.79 -12.91
CA PRO A 107 2.67 23.84 -11.98
C PRO A 107 1.31 24.47 -12.29
N ASP A 108 0.90 24.43 -13.56
CA ASP A 108 -0.29 25.06 -14.15
C ASP A 108 -1.54 24.16 -14.17
N ARG A 109 -1.46 22.91 -13.67
CA ARG A 109 -2.64 22.03 -13.61
C ARG A 109 -3.71 22.64 -12.70
N ASP A 110 -4.97 22.51 -13.12
CA ASP A 110 -6.13 22.96 -12.34
C ASP A 110 -6.28 22.14 -11.05
N ARG A 111 -6.19 20.81 -11.17
CA ARG A 111 -6.38 19.88 -10.03
C ARG A 111 -5.02 19.42 -9.51
N LYS A 112 -4.53 20.11 -8.48
CA LYS A 112 -3.27 19.72 -7.84
C LYS A 112 -3.42 18.42 -7.05
N LEU A 113 -2.62 17.41 -7.39
CA LEU A 113 -2.30 16.22 -6.60
C LEU A 113 -1.46 16.60 -5.39
N PHE A 114 -1.71 15.88 -4.29
CA PHE A 114 -0.97 16.03 -3.05
C PHE A 114 0.45 15.51 -3.17
N PHE A 115 1.36 16.11 -2.41
CA PHE A 115 2.76 15.68 -2.37
C PHE A 115 2.88 14.20 -2.01
N CYS A 116 2.09 13.71 -1.04
CA CYS A 116 2.12 12.29 -0.66
C CYS A 116 1.65 11.33 -1.76
N GLN A 117 0.83 11.80 -2.72
CA GLN A 117 0.41 11.00 -3.87
C GLN A 117 1.57 10.91 -4.88
N ILE A 118 2.20 12.05 -5.17
CA ILE A 118 3.39 12.12 -6.04
C ILE A 118 4.52 11.27 -5.46
N GLU A 119 4.86 11.47 -4.19
CA GLU A 119 5.94 10.74 -3.52
C GLU A 119 5.69 9.23 -3.50
N ALA A 120 4.44 8.78 -3.34
CA ALA A 120 4.11 7.36 -3.43
C ALA A 120 4.46 6.80 -4.81
N LEU A 121 4.14 7.53 -5.88
CA LEU A 121 4.45 7.10 -7.25
C LEU A 121 5.94 7.21 -7.56
N GLU A 122 6.61 8.28 -7.14
CA GLU A 122 8.06 8.41 -7.27
C GLU A 122 8.78 7.27 -6.57
N THR A 123 8.32 6.87 -5.39
CA THR A 123 8.88 5.73 -4.65
C THR A 123 8.66 4.42 -5.39
N ALA A 124 7.44 4.15 -5.87
CA ALA A 124 7.13 2.95 -6.64
C ALA A 124 8.00 2.86 -7.92
N ILE A 125 8.06 3.95 -8.69
CA ILE A 125 8.84 4.05 -9.92
C ILE A 125 10.33 3.89 -9.63
N TYR A 126 10.85 4.58 -8.61
CA TYR A 126 12.25 4.50 -8.24
C TYR A 126 12.66 3.07 -7.91
N ILE A 127 11.90 2.39 -7.05
CA ILE A 127 12.21 1.01 -6.65
C ILE A 127 12.16 0.06 -7.86
N THR A 128 11.15 0.18 -8.71
CA THR A 128 10.95 -0.72 -9.86
C THR A 128 11.91 -0.46 -11.03
N GLU A 129 12.28 0.81 -11.27
CA GLU A 129 12.99 1.17 -12.50
C GLU A 129 14.44 1.60 -12.33
N VAL A 130 14.78 2.14 -11.15
CA VAL A 130 16.01 2.92 -10.96
C VAL A 130 16.91 2.32 -9.88
N ALA A 131 16.35 1.94 -8.73
CA ALA A 131 17.09 1.53 -7.54
C ALA A 131 18.20 0.52 -7.85
N LYS A 132 17.89 -0.49 -8.67
CA LYS A 132 18.86 -1.52 -9.03
C LYS A 132 20.07 -1.00 -9.80
N LYS A 133 19.85 -0.04 -10.69
CA LYS A 133 20.90 0.54 -11.55
C LYS A 133 21.82 1.48 -10.79
N GLU A 134 21.31 2.10 -9.72
CA GLU A 134 22.04 3.04 -8.87
C GLU A 134 22.66 2.35 -7.63
N GLY A 135 22.73 1.01 -7.62
CA GLY A 135 23.34 0.24 -6.53
C GLY A 135 22.47 0.11 -5.26
N ALA A 136 21.21 0.53 -5.30
CA ALA A 136 20.26 0.42 -4.19
C ALA A 136 19.50 -0.93 -4.19
N ASN A 137 20.16 -2.01 -4.60
CA ASN A 137 19.59 -3.39 -4.65
C ASN A 137 19.10 -3.87 -3.28
N TRP A 138 19.67 -3.32 -2.21
CA TRP A 138 19.30 -3.64 -0.83
C TRP A 138 17.81 -3.38 -0.54
N ILE A 139 17.16 -2.46 -1.27
CA ILE A 139 15.71 -2.21 -1.12
C ILE A 139 14.91 -3.43 -1.56
N GLU A 140 15.19 -3.95 -2.75
CA GLU A 140 14.51 -5.12 -3.30
C GLU A 140 14.82 -6.38 -2.49
N ASN A 141 16.08 -6.56 -2.07
CA ASN A 141 16.48 -7.67 -1.23
C ASN A 141 15.74 -7.65 0.11
N ARG A 142 15.68 -6.50 0.78
CA ARG A 142 14.95 -6.38 2.05
C ARG A 142 13.46 -6.68 1.87
N LEU A 143 12.84 -6.16 0.81
CA LEU A 143 11.44 -6.47 0.51
C LEU A 143 11.25 -7.97 0.28
N ARG A 144 12.15 -8.61 -0.46
CA ARG A 144 12.10 -10.05 -0.71
C ARG A 144 12.20 -10.85 0.58
N ASP A 145 13.18 -10.56 1.42
CA ASP A 145 13.39 -11.27 2.70
C ASP A 145 12.16 -11.16 3.61
N GLU A 146 11.59 -9.96 3.74
CA GLU A 146 10.36 -9.75 4.53
C GLU A 146 9.15 -10.47 3.93
N ASN A 147 9.07 -10.56 2.60
CA ASN A 147 8.00 -11.31 1.93
C ASN A 147 8.11 -12.81 2.17
N GLU A 148 9.32 -13.37 2.10
CA GLU A 148 9.58 -14.78 2.37
C GLU A 148 9.23 -15.17 3.81
N ILE A 149 9.54 -14.30 4.79
CA ILE A 149 9.19 -14.53 6.20
C ILE A 149 7.68 -14.48 6.43
N ALA A 150 6.99 -13.53 5.80
CA ALA A 150 5.56 -13.30 6.06
C ALA A 150 4.66 -14.31 5.33
N ASN A 151 4.83 -14.44 4.01
CA ASN A 151 4.04 -15.35 3.16
C ASN A 151 4.73 -15.47 1.78
N PRO A 152 5.50 -16.54 1.52
CA PRO A 152 6.38 -16.64 0.34
C PRO A 152 5.61 -16.72 -0.99
N GLY A 153 6.33 -16.50 -2.10
CA GLY A 153 5.77 -16.68 -3.46
C GLY A 153 4.96 -15.51 -4.03
N LEU A 154 4.75 -14.44 -3.26
CA LEU A 154 4.15 -13.20 -3.73
C LEU A 154 5.04 -12.01 -3.39
N SER A 155 5.50 -11.28 -4.40
CA SER A 155 6.20 -10.01 -4.20
C SER A 155 5.20 -8.95 -3.73
N ARG A 156 5.41 -8.41 -2.52
CA ARG A 156 4.53 -7.35 -1.96
C ARG A 156 5.33 -6.12 -1.58
N MET A 157 4.72 -4.98 -1.87
CA MET A 157 5.15 -3.66 -1.43
C MET A 157 3.94 -2.94 -0.84
N ALA A 158 4.08 -2.40 0.37
CA ALA A 158 3.00 -1.75 1.08
C ALA A 158 3.25 -0.24 1.20
N PHE A 159 2.25 0.55 0.81
CA PHE A 159 2.26 2.01 0.95
C PHE A 159 1.37 2.43 2.11
N LYS A 160 1.97 2.92 3.20
CA LYS A 160 1.22 3.42 4.36
C LYS A 160 0.77 4.86 4.10
N MET A 161 -0.54 5.04 3.92
CA MET A 161 -1.14 6.34 3.64
C MET A 161 -2.35 6.61 4.56
N ALA A 162 -2.48 7.85 5.02
CA ALA A 162 -3.57 8.26 5.90
C ALA A 162 -4.94 8.27 5.17
N THR A 163 -6.02 8.32 5.93
CA THR A 163 -7.37 8.54 5.36
C THR A 163 -7.49 9.99 4.87
N GLY A 164 -8.17 10.20 3.75
CA GLY A 164 -8.28 11.52 3.12
C GLY A 164 -7.12 11.92 2.19
N THR A 165 -5.99 11.19 2.18
CA THR A 165 -4.85 11.53 1.31
C THR A 165 -5.01 11.08 -0.16
N GLY A 166 -6.18 10.57 -0.54
CA GLY A 166 -6.47 10.10 -1.91
C GLY A 166 -5.78 8.78 -2.30
N LYS A 167 -5.86 7.75 -1.46
CA LYS A 167 -5.35 6.40 -1.77
C LYS A 167 -5.84 5.86 -3.12
N THR A 168 -7.13 6.07 -3.44
CA THR A 168 -7.71 5.63 -4.71
C THR A 168 -7.15 6.42 -5.91
N VAL A 169 -6.76 7.68 -5.72
CA VAL A 169 -6.06 8.45 -6.77
C VAL A 169 -4.69 7.84 -7.04
N VAL A 170 -3.94 7.47 -5.99
CA VAL A 170 -2.67 6.72 -6.14
C VAL A 170 -2.86 5.40 -6.87
N MET A 171 -3.95 4.67 -6.61
CA MET A 171 -4.26 3.45 -7.37
C MET A 171 -4.46 3.73 -8.86
N ALA A 172 -5.21 4.78 -9.23
CA ALA A 172 -5.39 5.17 -10.62
C ALA A 172 -4.05 5.56 -11.28
N MET A 173 -3.20 6.31 -10.56
CA MET A 173 -1.87 6.68 -11.04
C MET A 173 -0.97 5.44 -11.23
N LEU A 174 -1.00 4.48 -10.30
CA LEU A 174 -0.25 3.22 -10.41
C LEU A 174 -0.69 2.38 -11.61
N ILE A 175 -2.01 2.25 -11.81
CA ILE A 175 -2.57 1.54 -12.98
C ILE A 175 -2.13 2.24 -14.27
N SER A 176 -2.23 3.57 -14.33
CA SER A 176 -1.80 4.37 -15.48
C SER A 176 -0.32 4.15 -15.81
N TRP A 177 0.54 4.26 -14.79
CA TRP A 177 1.97 4.02 -14.94
C TRP A 177 2.28 2.63 -15.47
N GLN A 178 1.66 1.61 -14.91
CA GLN A 178 1.88 0.21 -15.27
C GLN A 178 1.38 -0.11 -16.69
N VAL A 179 0.13 0.25 -17.01
CA VAL A 179 -0.48 -0.03 -18.32
C VAL A 179 0.27 0.67 -19.44
N LEU A 180 0.52 1.98 -19.31
CA LEU A 180 1.15 2.76 -20.36
C LEU A 180 2.60 2.30 -20.60
N ASN A 181 3.34 1.92 -19.54
CA ASN A 181 4.66 1.34 -19.72
C ASN A 181 4.61 -0.04 -20.37
N LYS A 182 3.64 -0.88 -20.00
CA LYS A 182 3.47 -2.21 -20.58
C LYS A 182 3.14 -2.13 -22.07
N LEU A 183 2.27 -1.22 -22.47
CA LEU A 183 1.92 -1.00 -23.87
C LEU A 183 3.08 -0.40 -24.68
N ALA A 184 3.82 0.54 -24.09
CA ALA A 184 5.01 1.11 -24.73
C ALA A 184 6.17 0.11 -24.84
N ASN A 185 6.28 -0.84 -23.90
CA ASN A 185 7.35 -1.84 -23.85
C ASN A 185 6.81 -3.25 -23.53
N PRO A 186 6.15 -3.95 -24.49
CA PRO A 186 5.45 -5.20 -24.22
C PRO A 186 6.31 -6.33 -23.64
N ARG A 187 7.60 -6.35 -23.98
CA ARG A 187 8.58 -7.34 -23.51
C ARG A 187 9.11 -7.06 -22.10
N ASP A 188 8.88 -5.87 -21.56
CA ASP A 188 9.30 -5.53 -20.21
C ASP A 188 8.38 -6.22 -19.19
N GLN A 189 8.97 -7.10 -18.38
CA GLN A 189 8.24 -7.91 -17.39
C GLN A 189 7.99 -7.14 -16.09
N ARG A 190 8.58 -5.95 -15.93
CA ARG A 190 8.37 -5.11 -14.75
C ARG A 190 6.97 -4.48 -14.71
N PHE A 191 6.28 -4.46 -15.85
CA PHE A 191 5.00 -3.78 -16.02
C PHE A 191 3.87 -4.74 -16.38
N SER A 192 2.66 -4.40 -15.93
CA SER A 192 1.42 -5.15 -16.19
C SER A 192 0.34 -4.27 -16.79
N ASP A 193 -0.50 -4.85 -17.65
CA ASP A 193 -1.75 -4.29 -18.16
C ASP A 193 -3.00 -4.95 -17.51
N ALA A 194 -2.78 -5.90 -16.58
CA ALA A 194 -3.82 -6.63 -15.88
C ALA A 194 -3.74 -6.42 -14.35
N PHE A 195 -4.88 -6.13 -13.72
CA PHE A 195 -5.01 -5.78 -12.32
C PHE A 195 -6.17 -6.50 -11.65
N LEU A 196 -5.89 -7.05 -10.47
CA LEU A 196 -6.88 -7.56 -9.54
C LEU A 196 -6.92 -6.66 -8.31
N ILE A 197 -8.06 -6.03 -8.07
CA ILE A 197 -8.29 -5.12 -6.94
C ILE A 197 -9.19 -5.82 -5.94
N VAL A 198 -8.62 -6.19 -4.80
CA VAL A 198 -9.33 -6.91 -3.72
C VAL A 198 -9.76 -5.94 -2.64
N THR A 199 -11.03 -6.02 -2.24
CA THR A 199 -11.65 -5.14 -1.25
C THR A 199 -12.19 -5.92 -0.04
N PRO A 200 -12.33 -5.27 1.13
CA PRO A 200 -12.87 -5.93 2.33
C PRO A 200 -14.37 -6.26 2.20
N GLY A 201 -15.11 -5.57 1.34
CA GLY A 201 -16.56 -5.78 1.21
C GLY A 201 -17.15 -5.09 -0.01
N ILE A 202 -18.38 -5.47 -0.35
CA ILE A 202 -19.07 -5.04 -1.58
C ILE A 202 -19.24 -3.53 -1.66
N THR A 203 -19.47 -2.85 -0.54
CA THR A 203 -19.60 -1.38 -0.52
C THR A 203 -18.32 -0.68 -0.98
N ILE A 204 -17.14 -1.21 -0.62
CA ILE A 204 -15.86 -0.65 -1.08
C ILE A 204 -15.65 -0.99 -2.56
N ARG A 205 -15.91 -2.23 -2.94
CA ARG A 205 -15.85 -2.71 -4.33
C ARG A 205 -16.61 -1.78 -5.26
N ASP A 206 -17.87 -1.48 -4.94
CA ASP A 206 -18.74 -0.68 -5.80
C ASP A 206 -18.28 0.77 -5.90
N ARG A 207 -17.68 1.32 -4.84
CA ARG A 207 -17.06 2.66 -4.87
C ARG A 207 -15.78 2.72 -5.70
N LEU A 208 -15.04 1.61 -5.79
CA LEU A 208 -13.81 1.55 -6.57
C LEU A 208 -14.05 1.42 -8.09
N ARG A 209 -15.30 1.35 -8.56
CA ARG A 209 -15.63 1.39 -10.00
C ARG A 209 -15.03 2.58 -10.74
N VAL A 210 -14.74 3.67 -10.03
CA VAL A 210 -14.03 4.85 -10.54
C VAL A 210 -12.62 4.54 -11.06
N LEU A 211 -12.07 3.37 -10.77
CA LEU A 211 -10.80 2.88 -11.32
C LEU A 211 -10.95 2.19 -12.69
N MET A 212 -12.19 1.98 -13.15
CA MET A 212 -12.45 1.42 -14.48
C MET A 212 -12.36 2.54 -15.53
N PRO A 213 -11.50 2.43 -16.56
CA PRO A 213 -11.33 3.49 -17.58
C PRO A 213 -12.61 3.85 -18.33
N ASN A 214 -13.48 2.85 -18.53
CA ASN A 214 -14.77 3.00 -19.19
C ASN A 214 -15.89 3.56 -18.28
N ASP A 215 -15.66 3.71 -16.97
CA ASP A 215 -16.64 4.33 -16.08
C ASP A 215 -16.76 5.84 -16.42
N PRO A 216 -17.98 6.40 -16.58
CA PRO A 216 -18.15 7.82 -16.87
C PRO A 216 -17.56 8.74 -15.79
N GLN A 217 -17.53 8.27 -14.55
CA GLN A 217 -16.99 8.97 -13.38
C GLN A 217 -15.59 8.48 -12.99
N ASN A 218 -14.81 7.98 -13.95
CA ASN A 218 -13.48 7.48 -13.67
C ASN A 218 -12.51 8.55 -13.17
N TYR A 219 -11.62 8.14 -12.27
CA TYR A 219 -10.64 9.02 -11.66
C TYR A 219 -9.56 9.50 -12.64
N TYR A 220 -9.36 8.83 -13.76
CA TYR A 220 -8.39 9.25 -14.76
C TYR A 220 -8.76 10.59 -15.38
N ARG A 221 -10.04 10.77 -15.73
CA ARG A 221 -10.59 12.05 -16.21
C ARG A 221 -10.82 13.03 -15.07
N HIS A 222 -11.45 12.59 -13.98
CA HIS A 222 -11.77 13.48 -12.86
C HIS A 222 -10.54 14.10 -12.22
N HIS A 223 -9.45 13.37 -12.06
CA HIS A 223 -8.24 13.89 -11.42
C HIS A 223 -7.15 14.29 -12.40
N ASP A 224 -7.45 14.33 -13.70
CA ASP A 224 -6.49 14.66 -14.75
C ASP A 224 -5.20 13.84 -14.61
N ILE A 225 -5.35 12.51 -14.52
CA ILE A 225 -4.23 11.59 -14.19
C ILE A 225 -3.40 11.25 -15.43
N ILE A 226 -3.98 11.27 -16.61
CA ILE A 226 -3.28 10.95 -17.85
C ILE A 226 -3.53 12.02 -18.91
N PRO A 227 -2.54 12.29 -19.77
CA PRO A 227 -2.73 13.12 -20.95
C PRO A 227 -3.87 12.62 -21.85
N GLN A 228 -4.54 13.55 -22.53
CA GLN A 228 -5.68 13.24 -23.41
C GLN A 228 -5.37 12.17 -24.48
N ASP A 229 -4.16 12.21 -25.06
CA ASP A 229 -3.71 11.26 -26.09
C ASP A 229 -3.48 9.83 -25.56
N MET A 230 -3.36 9.66 -24.24
CA MET A 230 -3.08 8.35 -23.62
C MET A 230 -4.34 7.64 -23.11
N HIS A 231 -5.53 8.26 -23.18
CA HIS A 231 -6.77 7.63 -22.69
C HIS A 231 -7.13 6.36 -23.46
N ALA A 232 -6.98 6.37 -24.79
CA ALA A 232 -7.29 5.20 -25.62
C ALA A 232 -6.35 4.01 -25.34
N GLU A 233 -5.13 4.27 -24.86
CA GLU A 233 -4.22 3.23 -24.42
C GLU A 233 -4.66 2.64 -23.07
N LEU A 234 -5.05 3.49 -22.13
CA LEU A 234 -5.53 3.07 -20.82
C LEU A 234 -6.80 2.20 -20.91
N ASP A 235 -7.69 2.46 -21.87
CA ASP A 235 -8.90 1.65 -22.10
C ASP A 235 -8.61 0.17 -22.41
N LYS A 236 -7.36 -0.17 -22.77
CA LYS A 236 -6.92 -1.56 -22.99
C LYS A 236 -6.62 -2.32 -21.69
N ALA A 237 -6.63 -1.64 -20.55
CA ALA A 237 -6.34 -2.24 -19.25
C ALA A 237 -7.40 -3.29 -18.86
N LYS A 238 -6.95 -4.42 -18.31
CA LYS A 238 -7.81 -5.48 -17.78
C LYS A 238 -7.92 -5.32 -16.27
N ILE A 239 -9.04 -4.83 -15.78
CA ILE A 239 -9.23 -4.56 -14.34
C ILE A 239 -10.40 -5.38 -13.81
N VAL A 240 -10.13 -6.16 -12.76
CA VAL A 240 -11.14 -6.89 -12.00
C VAL A 240 -11.18 -6.34 -10.58
N ILE A 241 -12.34 -5.85 -10.16
CA ILE A 241 -12.56 -5.37 -8.79
C ILE A 241 -13.47 -6.36 -8.07
N THR A 242 -12.97 -6.97 -7.00
CA THR A 242 -13.69 -8.00 -6.24
C THR A 242 -13.53 -7.80 -4.73
N ASN A 243 -14.29 -8.53 -3.93
CA ASN A 243 -14.12 -8.59 -2.49
C ASN A 243 -13.51 -9.92 -2.07
N PHE A 244 -12.82 -9.96 -0.93
CA PHE A 244 -12.09 -11.17 -0.51
C PHE A 244 -12.97 -12.40 -0.33
N HIS A 245 -14.27 -12.22 -0.05
CA HIS A 245 -15.20 -13.33 0.10
C HIS A 245 -15.38 -14.12 -1.21
N SER A 246 -15.09 -13.52 -2.37
CA SER A 246 -15.12 -14.22 -3.64
C SER A 246 -14.02 -15.28 -3.80
N PHE A 247 -12.99 -15.25 -2.94
CA PHE A 247 -11.93 -16.26 -2.90
C PHE A 247 -12.20 -17.36 -1.86
N LEU A 248 -13.29 -17.28 -1.10
CA LEU A 248 -13.66 -18.32 -0.15
C LEU A 248 -14.28 -19.49 -0.91
N GLU A 249 -13.93 -20.70 -0.50
CA GLU A 249 -14.52 -21.94 -1.02
C GLU A 249 -16.04 -21.90 -0.89
N ARG A 250 -16.75 -22.17 -2.00
CA ARG A 250 -18.21 -22.18 -1.96
C ARG A 250 -18.72 -23.54 -1.55
N GLU A 251 -19.89 -23.53 -0.92
CA GLU A 251 -20.63 -24.75 -0.72
C GLU A 251 -21.32 -25.16 -2.03
N ARG A 252 -21.04 -26.38 -2.49
CA ARG A 252 -21.62 -26.96 -3.71
C ARG A 252 -23.08 -27.37 -3.55
N THR A 253 -23.50 -27.65 -2.31
CA THR A 253 -24.83 -28.19 -2.01
C THR A 253 -25.41 -27.53 -0.76
N SER A 254 -26.58 -26.91 -0.88
CA SER A 254 -27.31 -26.40 0.29
C SER A 254 -27.96 -27.57 1.05
N ALA A 255 -27.27 -28.11 2.04
CA ALA A 255 -27.81 -29.09 2.97
C ALA A 255 -27.93 -28.48 4.38
N GLY A 256 -28.95 -28.88 5.13
CA GLY A 256 -29.11 -28.46 6.53
C GLY A 256 -27.93 -28.92 7.38
N LYS A 257 -27.60 -28.17 8.45
CA LYS A 257 -26.42 -28.44 9.31
C LYS A 257 -26.35 -29.89 9.79
N LEU A 258 -27.50 -30.48 10.15
CA LEU A 258 -27.59 -31.87 10.62
C LEU A 258 -27.28 -32.90 9.52
N THR A 259 -27.75 -32.65 8.29
CA THR A 259 -27.47 -33.52 7.14
C THR A 259 -25.98 -33.48 6.77
N LYS A 260 -25.36 -32.30 6.84
CA LYS A 260 -23.92 -32.13 6.60
C LYS A 260 -23.09 -32.86 7.65
N SER A 261 -23.44 -32.75 8.93
CA SER A 261 -22.68 -33.42 10.00
C SER A 261 -22.73 -34.95 9.85
N ILE A 262 -23.92 -35.52 9.58
CA ILE A 262 -24.08 -36.97 9.40
C ILE A 262 -23.28 -37.49 8.19
N LEU A 263 -23.35 -36.79 7.05
CA LEU A 263 -22.63 -37.17 5.84
C LEU A 263 -21.11 -37.00 5.97
N SER A 264 -20.66 -35.98 6.71
CA SER A 264 -19.23 -35.80 7.00
C SER A 264 -18.67 -36.88 7.95
N GLN A 265 -19.46 -37.34 8.92
CA GLN A 265 -19.07 -38.42 9.84
C GLN A 265 -19.00 -39.78 9.13
N THR A 266 -19.97 -40.09 8.27
CA THR A 266 -20.00 -41.35 7.51
C THR A 266 -18.87 -41.47 6.49
N LEU A 267 -18.32 -40.35 6.01
CA LEU A 267 -17.15 -40.33 5.12
C LEU A 267 -15.83 -40.44 5.90
N TYR A 268 -15.76 -39.91 7.12
CA TYR A 268 -14.59 -40.06 8.01
C TYR A 268 -14.34 -41.52 8.43
N GLU A 269 -15.40 -42.32 8.58
CA GLU A 269 -15.28 -43.75 8.93
C GLU A 269 -14.78 -44.63 7.79
N LYS A 270 -14.88 -44.18 6.53
CA LYS A 270 -14.46 -44.97 5.35
C LYS A 270 -13.00 -44.75 4.93
N ASP A 271 -12.34 -43.71 5.44
CA ASP A 271 -11.02 -43.31 4.95
C ASP A 271 -9.98 -43.19 6.09
N LEU A 272 -9.78 -44.29 6.82
CA LEU A 272 -8.75 -44.44 7.87
C LEU A 272 -7.31 -44.49 7.32
N SER A 273 -7.12 -44.34 6.01
CA SER A 273 -5.80 -44.43 5.36
C SER A 273 -5.13 -43.06 5.11
N GLN A 274 -5.89 -41.96 5.20
CA GLN A 274 -5.39 -40.61 4.93
C GLN A 274 -5.62 -39.72 6.15
N GLY A 275 -4.56 -39.05 6.61
CA GLY A 275 -4.55 -38.24 7.84
C GLY A 275 -5.54 -37.05 7.84
N PRO A 276 -5.53 -36.21 8.90
CA PRO A 276 -6.66 -35.41 9.38
C PRO A 276 -6.99 -34.15 8.56
N LYS A 277 -7.14 -34.28 7.24
CA LYS A 277 -7.65 -33.22 6.34
C LYS A 277 -8.55 -33.80 5.25
N ALA A 278 -9.56 -34.58 5.62
CA ALA A 278 -10.64 -34.88 4.69
C ALA A 278 -11.45 -33.58 4.47
N SER A 279 -11.23 -32.90 3.35
CA SER A 279 -12.02 -31.75 2.92
C SER A 279 -13.49 -32.13 2.86
N SER A 280 -14.37 -31.30 3.42
CA SER A 280 -15.83 -31.52 3.34
C SER A 280 -16.24 -31.76 1.88
N PRO A 281 -16.98 -32.84 1.56
CA PRO A 281 -17.42 -33.12 0.19
C PRO A 281 -18.39 -32.06 -0.35
N PHE A 282 -18.92 -31.21 0.54
CA PHE A 282 -19.86 -30.15 0.21
C PHE A 282 -19.19 -28.82 -0.06
N THR A 283 -17.87 -28.72 0.12
CA THR A 283 -17.10 -27.49 -0.05
C THR A 283 -16.16 -27.68 -1.24
N GLU A 284 -16.02 -26.65 -2.07
CA GLU A 284 -15.02 -26.65 -3.15
C GLU A 284 -13.61 -26.85 -2.59
N THR A 285 -12.79 -27.65 -3.26
CA THR A 285 -11.36 -27.73 -2.96
C THR A 285 -10.62 -26.55 -3.59
N PRO A 286 -9.39 -26.21 -3.12
CA PRO A 286 -8.58 -25.16 -3.74
C PRO A 286 -8.38 -25.33 -5.26
N ASP A 287 -8.20 -26.57 -5.74
CA ASP A 287 -8.06 -26.86 -7.18
C ASP A 287 -9.35 -26.62 -7.97
N GLN A 288 -10.50 -26.68 -7.30
CA GLN A 288 -11.82 -26.47 -7.90
C GLN A 288 -12.22 -25.00 -7.98
N MET A 289 -11.57 -24.13 -7.20
CA MET A 289 -11.77 -22.68 -7.20
C MET A 289 -11.23 -22.01 -8.48
N VAL A 290 -10.34 -22.67 -9.21
CA VAL A 290 -9.74 -22.16 -10.46
C VAL A 290 -10.65 -22.54 -11.64
N ARG A 291 -11.78 -21.85 -11.82
CA ARG A 291 -12.62 -21.94 -13.03
C ARG A 291 -13.13 -20.58 -13.47
#